data_AF-A0A0A8X809-F1
#
_entry.id   AF-A0A0A8X809-F1
#
_cell.length_a   1.000
_cell.length_b   1.000
_cell.length_c   1.000
_cell.angle_alpha   90.00
_cell.angle_beta   90.00
_cell.angle_gamma   90.00
#
_symmetry.space_group_name_H-M   'P 1'
#
loop_
_entity.id
_entity.type
_entity.pdbx_description
1 polymer ?
#
loop_
_entity_poly.entity_id
_entity_poly.type
_entity_poly.pdbx_seq_one_letter_code
_entity_poly.pdbx_strand_id
1 'polypeptide(L)'
;MDYLFLIIGSLVIITCFYFIISPFFSSGEMPAGEMETEGEKLTLEQVYSAVNELEMDFLMKKITSEDFEKLKEDYQLLAAEMLKDETEGLKLGKAKHLPEGKKKIKDVEAEAEILRELKKLRQQKG
;
A
#
# COMPACT_ATOMS: atom_id res chain seq x y z
N MET A 1 21.31 7.75 56.38
CA MET A 1 21.06 8.56 55.17
C MET A 1 21.53 7.83 53.92
N ASP A 2 22.62 7.08 53.99
CA ASP A 2 23.21 6.36 52.85
C ASP A 2 22.29 5.28 52.27
N TYR A 3 21.55 4.55 53.12
CA TYR A 3 20.55 3.58 52.66
C TYR A 3 19.42 4.23 51.85
N LEU A 4 19.07 5.48 52.16
CA LEU A 4 18.05 6.24 51.44
C LEU A 4 18.56 6.60 50.04
N PHE A 5 19.84 7.00 49.92
CA PHE A 5 20.50 7.22 48.63
C PHE A 5 20.63 5.94 47.81
N LEU A 6 20.96 4.80 48.44
CA LEU A 6 21.03 3.50 47.77
C LEU A 6 19.68 3.05 47.23
N ILE A 7 18.60 3.22 48.00
CA ILE A 7 17.24 2.88 47.58
C ILE A 7 16.81 3.76 46.40
N ILE A 8 16.97 5.08 46.51
CA ILE A 8 16.61 6.02 45.44
C ILE A 8 17.43 5.75 44.18
N GLY A 9 18.75 5.56 44.31
CA GLY A 9 19.63 5.25 43.20
C GLY A 9 19.25 3.95 42.49
N SER A 10 18.91 2.90 43.25
CA SER A 10 18.45 1.63 42.67
C SER A 10 17.15 1.78 41.89
N LEU A 11 16.21 2.59 42.40
CA LEU A 11 14.91 2.82 41.77
C LEU A 11 15.06 3.55 40.43
N VAL A 12 15.95 4.54 40.37
CA VAL A 12 16.28 5.25 39.12
C VAL A 12 16.93 4.33 38.09
N ILE A 13 17.86 3.47 38.52
CA ILE A 13 18.51 2.52 37.61
C ILE A 13 17.47 1.55 37.02
N ILE A 14 16.58 1.01 37.85
CA ILE A 14 15.52 0.08 37.41
C ILE A 14 14.57 0.77 36.42
N THR A 15 14.17 2.03 36.66
CA THR A 15 13.29 2.75 35.73
C THR A 15 13.98 3.05 34.40
N CYS A 16 15.26 3.40 34.41
CA CYS A 16 16.04 3.57 33.18
C CYS A 16 16.10 2.28 32.35
N PHE A 17 16.40 1.14 32.99
CA PHE A 17 16.39 -0.16 32.30
C PHE A 17 15.00 -0.53 31.81
N TYR A 18 13.95 -0.25 32.59
CA TYR A 18 12.57 -0.46 32.17
C TYR A 18 12.25 0.31 30.89
N PHE A 19 12.64 1.59 30.77
CA PHE A 19 12.42 2.35 29.54
C PHE A 19 13.19 1.82 28.33
N ILE A 20 14.39 1.28 28.54
CA ILE A 20 15.20 0.69 27.45
C ILE A 20 14.60 -0.65 27.00
N ILE A 21 14.12 -1.45 27.95
CA ILE A 21 13.64 -2.81 27.71
C ILE A 21 12.16 -2.83 27.28
N SER A 22 11.35 -1.91 27.79
CA SER A 22 9.92 -1.74 27.46
C SER A 22 9.62 -1.78 25.96
N PRO A 23 10.31 -1.03 25.06
CA PRO A 23 10.00 -1.07 23.64
C PRO A 23 10.32 -2.42 22.97
N PHE A 24 11.16 -3.27 23.58
CA PHE A 24 11.43 -4.62 23.07
C PHE A 24 10.35 -5.64 23.46
N PHE A 25 9.58 -5.38 24.52
CA PHE A 25 8.46 -6.23 24.95
C PHE A 25 7.08 -5.65 24.57
N SER A 26 7.02 -4.40 24.14
CA SER A 26 5.81 -3.77 23.58
C SER A 26 5.59 -4.23 22.13
N SER A 27 5.32 -5.52 21.96
CA SER A 27 4.65 -6.02 20.75
C SER A 27 3.14 -5.80 20.92
N GLY A 28 2.63 -4.66 20.43
CA GLY A 28 1.26 -4.63 19.93
C GLY A 28 0.18 -3.88 20.71
N GLU A 29 0.47 -2.79 21.42
CA GLU A 29 -0.60 -1.85 21.82
C GLU A 29 -0.16 -0.40 21.55
N MET A 30 -0.31 0.02 20.28
CA MET A 30 -0.38 1.45 19.99
C MET A 30 -1.66 2.00 20.62
N PRO A 31 -1.62 3.16 21.31
CA PRO A 31 -2.82 3.83 21.77
C PRO A 31 -3.70 4.12 20.55
N ALA A 32 -4.96 3.70 20.63
CA ALA A 32 -5.98 3.82 19.60
C ALA A 32 -6.03 5.25 19.01
N GLY A 33 -5.29 5.44 17.94
CA GLY A 33 -5.36 6.55 17.00
C GLY A 33 -5.25 5.90 15.64
N GLU A 34 -6.41 5.46 15.12
CA GLU A 34 -6.69 5.00 13.76
C GLU A 34 -5.46 4.91 12.84
N MET A 35 -4.70 3.82 12.98
CA MET A 35 -3.93 3.28 11.88
C MET A 35 -4.06 1.78 11.97
N GLU A 36 -5.05 1.27 11.24
CA GLU A 36 -5.23 -0.14 10.94
C GLU A 36 -3.91 -0.66 10.35
N THR A 37 -3.05 -1.17 11.22
CA THR A 37 -1.87 -1.98 10.87
C THR A 37 -2.24 -3.44 11.10
N GLU A 38 -3.39 -3.85 10.56
CA GLU A 38 -3.54 -5.23 10.15
C GLU A 38 -2.74 -5.37 8.86
N GLY A 39 -1.71 -6.24 8.88
CA GLY A 39 -0.74 -6.44 7.80
C GLY A 39 -1.30 -6.21 6.40
N GLU A 40 -1.06 -5.00 5.88
CA GLU A 40 -1.50 -4.57 4.56
C GLU A 40 -0.72 -5.41 3.55
N LYS A 41 -1.33 -6.53 3.14
CA LYS A 41 -0.83 -7.33 2.04
C LYS A 41 -0.78 -6.39 0.85
N LEU A 42 0.42 -6.25 0.30
CA LEU A 42 0.68 -5.45 -0.89
C LEU A 42 -0.38 -5.82 -1.94
N THR A 43 -1.12 -4.83 -2.43
CA THR A 43 -2.23 -5.03 -3.37
C THR A 43 -1.75 -4.88 -4.80
N LEU A 44 -2.44 -5.52 -5.74
CA LEU A 44 -2.09 -5.44 -7.16
C LEU A 44 -2.16 -3.99 -7.68
N GLU A 45 -3.08 -3.19 -7.15
CA GLU A 45 -3.20 -1.76 -7.44
C GLU A 45 -1.95 -0.97 -7.03
N GLN A 46 -1.37 -1.29 -5.86
CA GLN A 46 -0.13 -0.68 -5.40
C GLN A 46 1.06 -1.04 -6.30
N VAL A 47 1.12 -2.27 -6.82
CA VAL A 47 2.14 -2.67 -7.81
C VAL A 47 2.00 -1.85 -9.09
N TYR A 48 0.79 -1.71 -9.63
CA TYR A 48 0.56 -0.90 -10.83
C TYR A 48 0.87 0.59 -10.62
N SER A 49 0.52 1.12 -9.44
CA SER A 49 0.86 2.49 -9.07
C SER A 49 2.37 2.71 -9.00
N ALA A 50 3.11 1.78 -8.40
CA ALA A 50 4.57 1.82 -8.31
C ALA A 50 5.22 1.78 -9.70
N VAL A 51 4.73 0.94 -10.62
CA VAL A 51 5.22 0.91 -12.01
C VAL A 51 4.97 2.25 -12.72
N ASN A 52 3.81 2.87 -12.49
CA ASN A 52 3.50 4.17 -13.10
C ASN A 52 4.40 5.29 -12.55
N GLU A 53 4.72 5.27 -11.25
CA GLU A 53 5.69 6.19 -10.66
C GLU A 53 7.11 5.95 -11.22
N LEU A 54 7.52 4.69 -11.35
CA LEU A 54 8.79 4.31 -11.97
C LEU A 54 8.90 4.81 -13.42
N GLU A 55 7.83 4.72 -14.21
CA GLU A 55 7.76 5.27 -15.56
C GLU A 55 7.89 6.79 -15.58
N MET A 56 7.24 7.48 -14.63
CA MET A 56 7.41 8.92 -14.47
C MET A 56 8.85 9.29 -14.12
N ASP A 57 9.50 8.55 -13.23
CA ASP A 57 10.88 8.81 -12.83
C ASP A 57 11.89 8.59 -13.96
N PHE A 58 11.64 7.58 -14.80
CA PHE A 58 12.41 7.38 -16.03
C PHE A 58 12.21 8.53 -17.02
N LEU A 59 10.97 8.97 -17.27
CA LEU A 59 10.66 10.11 -18.13
C LEU A 59 11.32 11.41 -17.63
N MET A 60 11.39 11.56 -16.31
CA MET A 60 12.06 12.67 -15.64
C MET A 60 13.59 12.52 -15.58
N LYS A 61 14.16 11.45 -16.16
CA LYS A 61 15.60 11.14 -16.17
C LYS A 61 16.22 11.04 -14.77
N LYS A 62 15.44 10.65 -13.76
CA LYS A 62 15.94 10.40 -12.40
C LYS A 62 16.66 9.07 -12.29
N ILE A 63 16.34 8.13 -13.17
CA ILE A 63 16.90 6.77 -13.22
C ILE A 63 17.40 6.44 -14.63
N THR A 64 18.30 5.48 -14.73
CA THR A 64 18.85 5.02 -16.03
C THR A 64 17.87 4.08 -16.73
N SER A 65 18.05 3.85 -18.03
CA SER A 65 17.25 2.87 -18.78
C SER A 65 17.45 1.45 -18.28
N GLU A 66 18.68 1.11 -17.89
CA GLU A 66 19.03 -0.22 -17.37
C GLU A 66 18.32 -0.48 -16.03
N ASP A 67 18.33 0.51 -15.13
CA ASP A 67 17.62 0.40 -13.85
C ASP A 67 16.11 0.34 -14.06
N PHE A 68 15.58 1.14 -14.98
CA PHE A 68 14.16 1.14 -15.31
C PHE A 68 13.69 -0.23 -15.84
N GLU A 69 14.39 -0.81 -16.81
CA GLU A 69 14.03 -2.10 -17.39
C GLU A 69 14.06 -3.21 -16.33
N LYS A 70 15.09 -3.23 -15.49
CA LYS A 70 15.23 -4.21 -14.42
C LYS A 70 14.11 -4.10 -13.39
N LEU A 71 13.85 -2.90 -12.87
CA LEU A 71 12.79 -2.71 -11.87
C LEU A 71 11.41 -2.99 -12.45
N LYS A 72 11.17 -2.62 -13.72
CA LYS A 72 9.91 -2.90 -14.39
C LYS A 72 9.66 -4.40 -14.55
N GLU A 73 10.69 -5.18 -14.89
CA GLU A 73 10.61 -6.64 -14.94
C GLU A 73 10.27 -7.24 -13.57
N ASP A 74 10.95 -6.79 -12.51
CA ASP A 74 10.72 -7.25 -11.15
C ASP A 74 9.26 -7.00 -10.69
N TYR A 75 8.72 -5.82 -10.96
CA TYR A 75 7.31 -5.50 -10.63
C TYR A 75 6.30 -6.29 -11.48
N GLN A 76 6.62 -6.60 -12.74
CA GLN A 76 5.76 -7.43 -13.59
C GLN A 76 5.72 -8.88 -13.11
N LEU A 77 6.86 -9.42 -12.67
CA LEU A 77 6.93 -10.75 -12.05
C LEU A 77 6.13 -10.78 -10.75
N LEU A 78 6.26 -9.76 -9.91
CA LEU A 78 5.48 -9.62 -8.67
C LEU A 78 3.97 -9.59 -8.96
N ALA A 79 3.53 -8.80 -9.95
CA ALA A 79 2.13 -8.75 -10.35
C ALA A 79 1.61 -10.12 -10.85
N ALA A 80 2.44 -10.85 -11.61
CA ALA A 80 2.09 -12.18 -12.10
C ALA A 80 1.95 -13.21 -10.96
N GLU A 81 2.83 -13.16 -9.97
CA GLU A 81 2.77 -14.01 -8.77
C GLU A 81 1.49 -13.72 -7.96
N MET A 82 1.19 -12.45 -7.73
CA MET A 82 -0.02 -12.04 -7.01
C MET A 82 -1.32 -12.46 -7.71
N LEU A 83 -1.37 -12.34 -9.04
CA LEU A 83 -2.51 -12.81 -9.83
C LEU A 83 -2.68 -14.34 -9.77
N LYS A 84 -1.58 -15.08 -9.71
CA LYS A 84 -1.60 -16.53 -9.56
C LYS A 84 -2.15 -16.93 -8.18
N ASP A 85 -1.70 -16.26 -7.12
CA ASP A 85 -2.17 -16.50 -5.76
C ASP A 85 -3.66 -16.18 -5.60
N GLU A 86 -4.15 -15.10 -6.21
CA GLU A 86 -5.58 -14.77 -6.27
C GLU A 86 -6.39 -15.85 -7.03
N THR A 87 -5.88 -16.33 -8.16
CA THR A 87 -6.59 -17.36 -8.96
C THR A 87 -6.54 -18.76 -8.33
N GLU A 88 -5.49 -19.11 -7.58
CA GLU A 88 -5.43 -20.37 -6.82
C GLU A 88 -6.30 -20.30 -5.55
N GLY A 89 -6.36 -19.15 -4.88
CA GLY A 89 -7.30 -18.89 -3.78
C GLY A 89 -8.77 -19.01 -4.21
N LEU A 90 -9.11 -18.54 -5.42
CA LEU A 90 -10.45 -18.66 -6.01
C LEU A 90 -10.84 -20.12 -6.35
N LYS A 91 -9.86 -21.00 -6.62
CA LYS A 91 -10.13 -22.43 -6.90
C LYS A 91 -10.42 -23.24 -5.64
N LEU A 92 -9.93 -22.81 -4.48
CA LEU A 92 -10.16 -23.45 -3.18
C LEU A 92 -11.41 -22.92 -2.45
N GLY A 93 -11.95 -21.76 -2.84
CA GLY A 93 -13.13 -21.15 -2.24
C GLY A 93 -14.30 -21.00 -3.22
N LYS A 94 -15.13 -22.03 -3.41
CA LYS A 94 -16.42 -21.84 -4.08
C LYS A 94 -17.36 -21.03 -3.20
N ALA A 95 -17.91 -19.98 -3.81
CA ALA A 95 -19.12 -19.24 -3.47
C ALA A 95 -19.07 -18.31 -2.24
N LYS A 96 -18.89 -17.01 -2.49
CA LYS A 96 -19.67 -15.95 -1.83
C LYS A 96 -19.65 -14.64 -2.62
N HIS A 97 -20.80 -14.37 -3.24
CA HIS A 97 -21.40 -13.06 -3.49
C HIS A 97 -20.60 -11.99 -4.27
N LEU A 98 -20.92 -11.86 -5.55
CA LEU A 98 -20.60 -10.68 -6.37
C LEU A 98 -21.92 -9.96 -6.74
N PRO A 99 -22.16 -8.69 -6.38
CA PRO A 99 -23.24 -7.91 -6.94
C PRO A 99 -22.73 -7.18 -8.20
N GLU A 100 -22.58 -7.91 -9.32
CA GLU A 100 -21.93 -7.39 -10.54
C GLU A 100 -22.84 -6.57 -11.48
N GLY A 101 -24.03 -6.16 -11.02
CA GLY A 101 -25.04 -5.59 -11.92
C GLY A 101 -25.03 -4.07 -12.08
N LYS A 102 -24.53 -3.30 -11.11
CA LYS A 102 -24.81 -1.84 -11.04
C LYS A 102 -23.63 -0.91 -11.32
N LYS A 103 -22.38 -1.38 -11.19
CA LYS A 103 -21.18 -0.53 -11.40
C LYS A 103 -20.88 -0.33 -12.89
N LYS A 104 -20.89 -1.43 -13.66
CA LYS A 104 -20.65 -1.45 -15.12
C LYS A 104 -21.56 -0.49 -15.92
N ILE A 105 -22.82 -0.32 -15.52
CA ILE A 105 -23.76 0.54 -16.25
C ILE A 105 -23.40 2.02 -16.09
N LYS A 106 -22.96 2.43 -14.90
CA LYS A 106 -22.56 3.82 -14.63
C LYS A 106 -21.26 4.19 -15.33
N ASP A 107 -20.32 3.26 -15.40
CA ASP A 107 -19.03 3.49 -16.06
C ASP A 107 -19.21 3.67 -17.58
N VAL A 108 -20.08 2.86 -18.20
CA VAL A 108 -20.40 2.98 -19.64
C VAL A 108 -21.12 4.29 -19.97
N GLU A 109 -22.00 4.77 -19.08
CA GLU A 109 -22.70 6.04 -19.26
C GLU A 109 -21.75 7.24 -19.14
N ALA A 110 -20.82 7.20 -18.18
CA ALA A 110 -19.80 8.23 -18.01
C ALA A 110 -18.84 8.31 -19.22
N GLU A 111 -18.38 7.17 -19.76
CA GLU A 111 -17.54 7.13 -20.95
C GLU A 111 -18.24 7.73 -22.19
N ALA A 112 -19.54 7.45 -22.34
CA ALA A 112 -20.33 7.99 -23.45
C ALA A 112 -20.52 9.51 -23.36
N GLU A 113 -20.68 10.06 -22.15
CA GLU A 113 -20.77 11.51 -21.90
C GLU A 113 -19.46 12.22 -22.29
N ILE A 114 -18.31 11.68 -21.84
CA ILE A 114 -16.99 12.25 -22.11
C ILE A 114 -16.70 12.31 -23.62
N LEU A 115 -17.03 11.24 -24.36
CA LEU A 115 -16.84 11.19 -25.81
C LEU A 115 -17.69 12.24 -26.55
N ARG A 116 -18.89 12.54 -26.06
CA ARG A 116 -19.75 13.58 -26.64
C ARG A 116 -19.17 14.97 -26.44
N GLU A 117 -18.66 15.27 -25.25
CA GLU A 117 -18.04 16.56 -24.96
C GLU A 117 -16.76 16.78 -25.77
N LEU A 118 -15.89 15.77 -25.86
CA LEU A 118 -14.68 15.83 -26.68
C LEU A 118 -14.99 16.10 -28.16
N LYS A 119 -16.06 15.51 -28.69
CA LYS A 119 -16.50 15.74 -30.07
C LYS A 119 -16.99 17.18 -30.28
N LYS A 120 -17.72 17.76 -29.32
CA LYS A 120 -18.15 19.17 -29.37
C LYS A 120 -16.96 20.12 -29.36
N LEU A 121 -16.00 19.90 -28.47
CA LEU A 121 -14.79 20.73 -28.38
C LEU A 121 -13.95 20.68 -29.66
N ARG A 122 -13.87 19.50 -30.31
CA ARG A 122 -13.20 19.33 -31.59
C ARG A 122 -13.88 20.07 -32.74
N GLN A 123 -15.20 20.24 -32.69
CA GLN A 123 -15.97 21.00 -33.67
C GLN A 123 -15.94 22.52 -33.42
N GLN A 124 -15.61 22.97 -32.22
CA GLN A 124 -15.44 24.40 -31.89
C GLN A 124 -14.02 24.93 -32.16
N LYS A 125 -13.03 24.04 -32.34
CA LYS A 125 -11.62 24.39 -32.59
C LYS A 125 -11.15 24.15 -34.04
N GLY A 126 -12.08 23.86 -34.96
CA GLY A 126 -11.83 23.82 -36.42
C GLY A 126 -12.68 24.86 -37.12
#